data_AF-A0A9P8IEY9-F1
#
_entry.id   AF-A0A9P8IEY9-F1
#
_cell.length_a   1.000
_cell.length_b   1.000
_cell.length_c   1.000
_cell.angle_alpha   90.00
_cell.angle_beta   90.00
_cell.angle_gamma   90.00
#
_symmetry.space_group_name_H-M   'P 1'
#
loop_
_entity.id
_entity.type
_entity.pdbx_description
1 polymer ?
#
loop_
_entity_poly.entity_id
_entity_poly.type
_entity_poly.pdbx_seq_one_letter_code
_entity_poly.pdbx_strand_id
1 'polypeptide(L)' 'MKGSTSKETHFRLVITSEVFKSKMQPARHRMVYSLLKEEMERPGGIHALQLRTRTQEEEERQRERERQEQGEPIADVEQV' A
#
# COMPACT_ATOMS: atom_id res chain seq x y z
N MET A 1 -9.91 18.67 31.51
CA MET A 1 -8.92 17.57 31.35
C MET A 1 -8.43 17.56 29.90
N LYS A 2 -7.20 18.04 29.63
CA LYS A 2 -6.52 17.91 28.32
C LYS A 2 -5.99 16.48 28.23
N GLY A 3 -6.67 15.61 27.47
CA GLY A 3 -6.33 14.18 27.46
C GLY A 3 -6.78 13.39 26.24
N SER A 4 -7.19 14.05 25.15
CA SER A 4 -7.33 13.35 23.86
C SER A 4 -6.07 13.61 23.03
N THR A 5 -5.01 12.89 23.35
CA THR A 5 -3.83 12.73 22.47
C THR A 5 -3.94 11.42 21.68
N SER A 6 -5.15 10.97 21.37
CA SER A 6 -5.33 9.95 20.34
C SER A 6 -5.17 10.64 18.98
N LYS A 7 -3.92 10.91 18.58
CA LYS A 7 -3.58 11.23 17.19
C LYS A 7 -3.83 9.96 16.39
N GLU A 8 -5.09 9.64 16.10
CA GLU A 8 -5.52 8.52 15.27
C GLU A 8 -4.97 8.70 13.85
N THR A 9 -3.69 8.36 13.69
CA THR A 9 -2.93 8.60 12.47
C THR A 9 -3.11 7.35 11.62
N HIS A 10 -4.18 7.35 10.82
CA HIS A 10 -4.49 6.28 9.88
C HIS A 10 -3.63 6.44 8.63
N PHE A 11 -2.67 5.54 8.41
CA PHE A 11 -1.88 5.53 7.19
C PHE A 11 -2.31 4.41 6.26
N ARG A 12 -2.39 4.73 4.97
CA ARG A 12 -2.59 3.74 3.91
C ARG A 12 -1.28 3.55 3.17
N LEU A 13 -0.76 2.32 3.15
CA LEU A 13 0.38 1.95 2.33
C LEU A 13 -0.06 1.04 1.20
N VAL A 14 0.26 1.45 -0.03
CA VAL A 14 0.11 0.62 -1.23
C VAL A 14 1.52 0.21 -1.63
N ILE A 15 1.79 -1.09 -1.61
CA ILE A 15 3.11 -1.63 -1.92
C ILE A 15 2.95 -2.62 -3.05
N THR A 16 3.61 -2.32 -4.18
CA THR A 16 3.69 -3.22 -5.32
C THR A 16 5.09 -3.84 -5.36
N SER A 17 5.17 -5.17 -5.30
CA SER A 17 6.44 -5.88 -5.37
C SER A 17 6.25 -7.33 -5.84
N GLU A 18 7.23 -7.86 -6.58
CA GLU A 18 7.26 -9.26 -7.01
C GLU A 18 7.44 -10.24 -5.84
N VAL A 19 8.02 -9.80 -4.72
CA VAL A 19 8.20 -10.62 -3.50
C VAL A 19 6.86 -11.15 -2.96
N PHE A 20 5.77 -10.45 -3.29
CA PHE A 20 4.40 -10.80 -2.92
C PHE A 20 3.75 -11.83 -3.85
N LYS A 21 4.30 -12.06 -5.05
CA LYS A 21 3.76 -12.99 -6.07
C LYS A 21 3.74 -14.44 -5.57
N SER A 22 4.77 -14.84 -4.84
CA SER A 22 4.89 -16.21 -4.33
C SER A 22 4.33 -16.40 -2.91
N LYS A 23 3.61 -15.41 -2.35
CA LYS A 23 3.18 -15.42 -0.94
C LYS A 23 1.69 -15.20 -0.78
N MET A 24 1.08 -15.98 0.11
CA MET A 24 -0.33 -15.86 0.51
C MET A 24 -0.60 -14.54 1.24
N GLN A 25 -1.83 -14.01 1.11
CA GLN A 25 -2.23 -12.70 1.65
C GLN A 25 -1.88 -12.46 3.13
N PRO A 26 -2.08 -13.42 4.07
CA PRO A 26 -1.69 -13.23 5.47
C PRO A 26 -0.18 -13.11 5.67
N ALA A 27 0.62 -13.84 4.89
CA ALA A 27 2.08 -13.80 4.97
C ALA A 27 2.62 -12.45 4.48
N ARG A 28 1.98 -11.86 3.46
CA ARG A 28 2.31 -10.51 2.96
C ARG A 28 2.09 -9.46 4.05
N HIS A 29 0.92 -9.48 4.69
CA HIS A 29 0.61 -8.54 5.77
C HIS A 29 1.57 -8.72 6.95
N ARG A 30 1.83 -9.96 7.39
CA ARG A 30 2.76 -10.24 8.49
C ARG A 30 4.16 -9.70 8.22
N MET A 31 4.67 -9.85 7.01
CA MET A 31 6.00 -9.34 6.63
C MET A 31 6.09 -7.83 6.79
N VAL A 32 5.12 -7.09 6.23
CA VAL A 32 5.15 -5.63 6.30
C VAL A 32 4.84 -5.12 7.71
N TYR A 33 3.91 -5.76 8.42
CA TYR A 33 3.68 -5.44 9.84
C TYR A 33 4.92 -5.69 10.69
N SER A 34 5.71 -6.73 10.43
CA SER A 34 6.95 -6.99 11.16
C SER A 34 7.99 -5.88 10.95
N LEU A 35 8.10 -5.38 9.72
CA LEU A 35 9.00 -4.26 9.40
C LEU A 35 8.53 -2.95 10.04
N LEU A 36 7.22 -2.69 10.04
CA LEU A 36 6.65 -1.45 10.58
C LEU A 36 6.35 -1.53 12.09
N LYS A 37 6.51 -2.70 12.72
CA LYS A 37 6.24 -2.92 14.14
C LYS A 37 7.11 -2.01 15.00
N GLU A 38 8.39 -1.89 14.68
CA GLU A 38 9.32 -1.01 15.39
C GLU A 38 8.91 0.47 15.31
N GLU A 39 8.35 0.90 14.17
CA GLU A 39 7.83 2.26 13.99
C GLU A 39 6.49 2.48 14.71
N MET A 40 5.66 1.44 14.85
CA MET A 40 4.43 1.46 15.65
C MET A 40 4.71 1.50 17.16
N GLU A 41 5.77 0.82 17.62
CA GLU A 41 6.16 0.75 19.03
C GLU A 41 6.85 2.03 19.54
N ARG A 42 7.26 2.94 18.64
CA ARG A 42 7.81 4.24 19.03
C ARG A 42 6.76 5.11 19.73
N PRO A 43 7.12 5.83 20.81
CA PRO A 43 6.19 6.69 21.53
C PRO A 43 5.72 7.85 20.64
N GLY A 44 4.40 7.89 20.37
CA GLY A 44 3.78 8.80 19.40
C GLY A 44 3.65 8.25 17.97
N GLY A 45 3.89 6.95 17.80
CA GLY A 45 3.86 6.25 16.52
C GLY A 45 2.47 5.92 15.98
N ILE A 46 2.46 5.17 14.87
CA ILE A 46 1.28 4.93 14.04
C ILE A 46 0.25 4.04 14.77
N HIS A 47 -0.99 4.52 14.91
CA HIS A 47 -2.07 3.76 15.55
C HIS A 47 -2.76 2.75 14.63
N ALA A 48 -2.84 3.01 13.32
CA ALA A 48 -3.49 2.12 12.38
C ALA A 48 -2.88 2.20 10.98
N LEU A 49 -2.57 1.02 10.42
CA LEU A 49 -1.99 0.84 9.10
C LEU A 49 -2.95 0.04 8.21
N GLN A 50 -3.42 0.65 7.13
CA GLN A 50 -4.12 -0.04 6.06
C GLN A 50 -3.11 -0.45 4.99
N LEU A 51 -2.83 -1.75 4.91
CA LEU A 51 -1.90 -2.31 3.93
C LEU A 51 -2.66 -2.84 2.72
N ARG A 52 -2.26 -2.36 1.55
CA ARG A 52 -2.63 -2.93 0.26
C ARG A 52 -1.35 -3.43 -0.42
N THR A 53 -1.10 -4.72 -0.28
CA THR A 53 -0.01 -5.40 -1.00
C THR A 53 -0.54 -5.89 -2.33
N ARG A 54 0.01 -5.42 -3.44
CA ARG A 54 -0.29 -5.89 -4.80
C ARG A 54 0.96 -6.48 -5.43
N THR A 55 0.77 -7.37 -6.39
CA THR A 55 1.85 -7.84 -7.26
C THR A 55 1.96 -6.92 -8.48
N GLN A 56 3.12 -6.87 -9.15
CA GLN A 56 3.28 -6.08 -10.37
C GLN A 56 2.29 -6.52 -11.45
N GLU A 57 2.12 -7.83 -11.65
CA GLU A 57 1.12 -8.37 -12.59
C GLU A 57 -0.32 -7.98 -12.23
N GLU A 58 -0.69 -7.98 -10.94
CA GLU A 58 -2.01 -7.52 -10.53
C GLU A 58 -2.16 -6.00 -10.70
N GLU A 59 -1.12 -5.22 -10.45
CA GLU A 59 -1.17 -3.77 -10.66
C GLU A 59 -1.26 -3.41 -12.15
N GLU A 60 -0.50 -4.08 -13.01
CA GLU A 60 -0.58 -3.92 -14.46
C GLU A 60 -1.96 -4.30 -14.98
N ARG A 61 -2.47 -5.47 -14.58
CA ARG A 61 -3.81 -5.92 -15.01
C ARG A 61 -4.92 -5.01 -14.47
N GLN A 62 -4.74 -4.43 -13.28
CA GLN A 62 -5.65 -3.44 -12.72
C GLN A 62 -5.57 -2.11 -13.49
N ARG A 63 -4.37 -1.63 -13.82
CA ARG A 63 -4.16 -0.42 -14.65
C ARG A 63 -4.74 -0.60 -16.04
N GLU A 64 -4.61 -1.78 -16.63
CA GLU A 64 -5.20 -2.11 -17.93
C GLU A 64 -6.73 -2.11 -17.86
N ARG A 65 -7.33 -2.66 -16.81
CA ARG A 65 -8.77 -2.57 -16.58
C ARG A 65 -9.23 -1.13 -16.36
N GLU A 66 -8.51 -0.37 -15.55
CA GLU A 66 -8.81 1.05 -15.31
C GLU A 66 -8.66 1.89 -16.59
N ARG A 67 -7.67 1.58 -17.45
CA ARG A 67 -7.52 2.17 -18.80
C ARG A 67 -8.62 1.77 -19.78
N GLN A 68 -9.18 0.58 -19.64
CA GLN A 68 -10.28 0.10 -20.50
C GLN A 68 -11.64 0.66 -20.05
N GLU A 69 -11.82 0.89 -18.75
CA GLU A 69 -13.04 1.48 -18.18
C GLU A 69 -13.05 3.01 -18.29
N GLN A 70 -11.89 3.67 -18.28
CA GLN A 70 -11.74 5.09 -18.61
C GLN A 70 -11.44 5.23 -20.11
N GLY A 71 -12.49 5.21 -20.93
CA GLY A 71 -12.35 5.52 -22.34
C GLY A 71 -11.89 6.97 -22.57
N GLU A 72 -10.58 7.22 -22.58
CA GLU A 72 -9.91 8.22 -23.43
C GLU A 72 -8.38 8.03 -23.41
N PRO A 73 -7.70 8.10 -24.57
CA PRO A 73 -6.26 7.87 -24.68
C PRO A 73 -5.51 9.15 -24.38
N ILE A 74 -4.43 9.06 -23.60
CA ILE A 74 -3.33 10.01 -23.71
C ILE A 74 -2.12 9.22 -24.16
N ALA A 75 -1.89 9.31 -25.47
CA ALA A 75 -0.62 9.03 -26.09
C ALA A 75 0.47 9.94 -25.50
N ASP A 76 1.69 9.47 -25.63
CA ASP A 76 2.93 10.24 -25.53
C ASP A 76 3.36 10.66 -24.12
N VAL A 77 4.07 9.75 -23.44
CA VAL A 77 5.23 10.20 -22.65
C VAL A 77 6.46 9.93 -23.51
N GLU A 78 6.85 11.00 -24.17
CA GLU A 78 8.09 11.25 -24.91
C GLU A 78 9.27 10.42 -24.38
N GLN A 79 9.76 9.54 -25.25
CA GLN A 79 11.03 8.86 -25.11
C GLN A 79 12.11 9.87 -25.50
N VAL A 80 12.93 10.31 -24.54
CA VAL A 80 14.14 11.13 -24.77
C VAL A 80 15.25 10.26 -25.33
#